data_AF-A0A7T0WFD0-F1
#
_entry.id   AF-A0A7T0WFD0-F1
#
_cell.length_a   1.000
_cell.length_b   1.000
_cell.length_c   1.000
_cell.angle_alpha   90.00
_cell.angle_beta   90.00
_cell.angle_gamma   90.00
#
_symmetry.space_group_name_H-M   'P 1'
#
loop_
_entity.id
_entity.type
_entity.pdbx_description
1 polymer ?
#
loop_
_entity_poly.entity_id
_entity_poly.type
_entity_poly.pdbx_seq_one_letter_code
_entity_poly.pdbx_strand_id
1 'polypeptide(L)'
;MDHLRFEELRNCYLHLDASLKRKSSRKTLLRHWSKFVRLRDGGACVLCSAAERVAAHHICRKTFLESAEFETGNGISLCGPCHSEVHSGFNGRPDMFQPMDAQGGEKIEIMAGLYGDLLEHALRHGQLYEEFYYLSEKTLAVFKRLQGFEAASTIQGPRLQQACIIWQQSPLQIRNAILEANGFKRRSEPLLPGVTVRNHVEL
;
A
#
# COMPACT_ATOMS: atom_id res chain seq x y z
N MET A 1 -18.39 12.52 3.70
CA MET A 1 -17.52 13.66 3.31
C MET A 1 -18.42 14.78 2.81
N ASP A 2 -18.15 16.04 3.14
CA ASP A 2 -18.88 17.16 2.54
C ASP A 2 -18.50 17.33 1.06
N HIS A 3 -19.45 17.77 0.24
CA HIS A 3 -19.35 17.89 -1.21
C HIS A 3 -18.14 18.73 -1.66
N LEU A 4 -17.93 19.87 -1.00
CA LEU A 4 -16.82 20.79 -1.31
C LEU A 4 -15.46 20.11 -1.15
N ARG A 5 -15.28 19.33 -0.08
CA ARG A 5 -14.02 18.60 0.17
C ARG A 5 -13.79 17.48 -0.86
N PHE A 6 -14.87 16.86 -1.36
CA PHE A 6 -14.76 15.85 -2.41
C PHE A 6 -14.30 16.47 -3.73
N GLU A 7 -14.87 17.61 -4.12
CA GLU A 7 -14.47 18.33 -5.32
C GLU A 7 -13.01 18.81 -5.26
N GLU A 8 -12.58 19.36 -4.12
CA GLU A 8 -11.19 19.75 -3.90
C GLU A 8 -10.24 18.56 -4.06
N LEU A 9 -10.57 17.42 -3.45
CA LEU A 9 -9.77 16.20 -3.55
C LEU A 9 -9.71 15.69 -5.00
N ARG A 10 -10.86 15.68 -5.68
CA ARG A 10 -10.96 15.27 -7.09
C ARG A 10 -10.14 16.18 -8.00
N ASN A 11 -10.20 17.49 -7.80
CA ASN A 11 -9.38 18.45 -8.55
C ASN A 11 -7.89 18.22 -8.31
N CYS A 12 -7.49 17.97 -7.05
CA CYS A 12 -6.11 17.64 -6.71
C CYS A 12 -5.63 16.34 -7.40
N TYR A 13 -6.49 15.33 -7.46
CA TYR A 13 -6.23 14.09 -8.20
C TYR A 13 -6.06 14.35 -9.70
N LEU A 14 -6.97 15.11 -10.32
CA LEU A 14 -6.89 15.43 -11.75
C LEU A 14 -5.60 16.17 -12.11
N HIS A 15 -5.10 17.04 -11.23
CA HIS A 15 -3.80 17.67 -11.42
C HIS A 15 -2.63 16.69 -11.35
N LEU A 16 -2.67 15.71 -10.44
CA LEU A 16 -1.67 14.65 -10.36
C LEU A 16 -1.71 13.78 -11.62
N ASP A 17 -2.88 13.29 -12.01
CA ASP A 17 -3.08 12.46 -13.20
C ASP A 17 -2.62 13.17 -14.49
N ALA A 18 -3.00 14.43 -14.66
CA ALA A 18 -2.53 15.22 -15.80
C ALA A 18 -0.99 15.39 -15.80
N SER A 19 -0.37 15.49 -14.62
CA SER A 19 1.09 15.59 -14.49
C SER A 19 1.78 14.29 -14.85
N LEU A 20 1.20 13.15 -14.46
CA LEU A 20 1.66 11.80 -14.83
C LEU A 20 1.56 11.59 -16.35
N LYS A 21 0.41 11.92 -16.95
CA LYS A 21 0.19 11.82 -18.41
C LYS A 21 1.17 12.66 -19.22
N ARG A 22 1.48 13.88 -18.75
CA ARG A 22 2.49 14.76 -19.38
C ARG A 22 3.93 14.34 -19.11
N LYS A 23 4.18 13.29 -18.31
CA LYS A 23 5.52 12.87 -17.86
C LYS A 23 6.32 14.04 -17.27
N SER A 24 5.65 14.80 -16.40
CA SER A 24 6.26 15.95 -15.72
C SER A 24 7.50 15.51 -14.94
N SER A 25 8.38 16.46 -14.62
CA SER A 25 9.57 16.17 -13.82
C SER A 25 9.21 15.48 -12.51
N ARG A 26 10.08 14.57 -12.05
CA ARG A 26 9.89 13.82 -10.81
C ARG A 26 9.61 14.72 -9.60
N LYS A 27 10.25 15.89 -9.53
CA LYS A 27 10.00 16.91 -8.48
C LYS A 27 8.55 17.42 -8.50
N THR A 28 8.00 17.67 -9.68
CA THR A 28 6.61 18.12 -9.86
C THR A 28 5.64 17.00 -9.48
N LEU A 29 5.90 15.77 -9.93
CA LEU A 29 5.08 14.59 -9.59
C LEU A 29 5.05 14.37 -8.08
N LEU A 30 6.21 14.36 -7.42
CA LEU A 30 6.31 14.19 -5.97
C LEU A 30 5.54 15.28 -5.22
N ARG A 31 5.62 16.54 -5.68
CA ARG A 31 4.86 17.64 -5.07
C ARG A 31 3.35 17.44 -5.19
N HIS A 32 2.85 17.07 -6.37
CA HIS A 32 1.41 16.86 -6.59
C HIS A 32 0.91 15.61 -5.88
N TRP A 33 1.65 14.51 -5.93
CA TRP A 33 1.35 13.27 -5.21
C TRP A 33 1.30 13.50 -3.71
N SER A 34 2.32 14.17 -3.15
CA SER A 34 2.39 14.46 -1.72
C SER A 34 1.26 15.39 -1.26
N LYS A 35 0.88 16.37 -2.09
CA LYS A 35 -0.29 17.23 -1.84
C LYS A 35 -1.59 16.41 -1.84
N PHE A 36 -1.76 15.56 -2.85
CA PHE A 36 -2.94 14.70 -2.98
C PHE A 36 -3.10 13.76 -1.77
N VAL A 37 -2.05 13.04 -1.39
CA VAL A 37 -2.06 12.11 -0.25
C VAL A 37 -2.48 12.82 1.03
N ARG A 38 -1.86 13.98 1.34
CA ARG A 38 -2.23 14.77 2.52
C ARG A 38 -3.67 15.26 2.48
N LEU A 39 -4.16 15.71 1.33
CA LEU A 39 -5.53 16.19 1.21
C LEU A 39 -6.54 15.05 1.37
N ARG A 40 -6.26 13.89 0.76
CA ARG A 40 -7.07 12.66 0.89
C ARG A 40 -7.21 12.26 2.36
N ASP A 41 -6.09 12.25 3.08
CA ASP A 41 -6.03 11.86 4.49
C ASP A 41 -6.47 12.99 5.45
N GLY A 42 -7.01 14.09 4.91
CA GLY A 42 -7.59 15.18 5.69
C GLY A 42 -6.60 16.11 6.38
N GLY A 43 -5.36 16.12 5.94
CA GLY A 43 -4.31 16.95 6.52
C GLY A 43 -3.85 16.48 7.90
N ALA A 44 -4.19 15.25 8.29
CA ALA A 44 -3.85 14.65 9.56
C ALA A 44 -3.03 13.37 9.38
N CYS A 45 -2.31 12.98 10.43
CA CYS A 45 -1.66 11.68 10.52
C CYS A 45 -2.73 10.58 10.54
N VAL A 46 -2.61 9.58 9.67
CA VAL A 46 -3.54 8.44 9.63
C VAL A 46 -3.45 7.58 10.91
N LEU A 47 -2.27 7.50 11.53
CA LEU A 47 -2.05 6.65 12.70
C LEU A 47 -2.54 7.28 14.01
N CYS A 48 -2.30 8.57 14.19
CA CYS A 48 -2.56 9.24 15.48
C CYS A 48 -3.45 10.48 15.39
N SER A 49 -3.96 10.82 14.19
CA SER A 49 -4.81 11.99 13.93
C SER A 49 -4.16 13.37 14.17
N ALA A 50 -2.87 13.44 14.52
CA ALA A 50 -2.17 14.72 14.68
C ALA A 50 -2.09 15.49 13.35
N ALA A 51 -2.41 16.78 13.37
CA ALA A 51 -2.36 17.67 12.20
C ALA A 51 -1.03 18.43 12.05
N GLU A 52 -0.11 18.28 13.01
CA GLU A 52 1.16 19.00 13.01
C GLU A 52 2.23 18.26 12.21
N ARG A 53 2.98 19.02 11.39
CA ARG A 53 4.12 18.52 10.60
C ARG A 53 3.80 17.26 9.79
N VAL A 54 2.60 17.20 9.22
CA VAL A 54 2.13 16.06 8.43
C VAL A 54 2.82 16.04 7.06
N ALA A 55 3.37 14.89 6.70
CA ALA A 55 4.03 14.62 5.43
C ALA A 55 3.44 13.35 4.80
N ALA A 56 3.48 13.28 3.46
CA ALA A 56 3.17 12.05 2.77
C ALA A 56 4.37 11.11 2.85
N HIS A 57 4.11 9.87 3.22
CA HIS A 57 5.05 8.76 3.30
C HIS A 57 4.68 7.71 2.25
N HIS A 58 5.68 7.06 1.66
CA HIS A 58 5.43 5.94 0.74
C HIS A 58 5.32 4.67 1.56
N ILE A 59 4.22 3.93 1.46
CA ILE A 59 4.03 2.68 2.21
C ILE A 59 5.03 1.63 1.73
N CYS A 60 5.02 1.33 0.44
CA CYS A 60 6.04 0.55 -0.25
C CYS A 60 7.13 1.48 -0.79
N ARG A 61 8.38 1.22 -0.42
CA ARG A 61 9.51 2.08 -0.77
C ARG A 61 9.71 2.10 -2.29
N LYS A 62 9.94 3.28 -2.84
CA LYS A 62 10.26 3.47 -4.27
C LYS A 62 11.52 2.73 -4.74
N THR A 63 12.48 2.47 -3.84
CA THR A 63 13.69 1.69 -4.13
C THR A 63 13.38 0.21 -4.31
N PHE A 64 12.31 -0.25 -3.66
CA PHE A 64 11.81 -1.61 -3.75
C PHE A 64 10.91 -1.79 -4.98
N LEU A 65 9.98 -0.86 -5.19
CA LEU A 65 9.05 -0.90 -6.31
C LEU A 65 8.84 0.49 -6.92
N GLU A 66 9.71 0.85 -7.86
CA GLU A 66 9.69 2.16 -8.51
C GLU A 66 8.36 2.45 -9.22
N SER A 67 7.72 1.43 -9.80
CA SER A 67 6.44 1.61 -10.49
C SER A 67 5.29 2.06 -9.57
N ALA A 68 5.42 1.87 -8.25
CA ALA A 68 4.42 2.27 -7.28
C ALA A 68 4.67 3.68 -6.70
N GLU A 69 5.77 4.37 -7.07
CA GLU A 69 6.17 5.64 -6.41
C GLU A 69 5.04 6.68 -6.36
N PHE A 70 4.28 6.85 -7.45
CA PHE A 70 3.21 7.84 -7.54
C PHE A 70 1.80 7.24 -7.55
N GLU A 71 1.68 5.96 -7.24
CA GLU A 71 0.37 5.33 -7.08
C GLU A 71 -0.31 5.88 -5.82
N THR A 72 -1.57 6.26 -5.94
CA THR A 72 -2.29 6.95 -4.86
C THR A 72 -2.48 6.04 -3.65
N GLY A 73 -2.68 4.74 -3.86
CA GLY A 73 -2.74 3.73 -2.80
C GLY A 73 -1.39 3.43 -2.12
N ASN A 74 -0.26 3.89 -2.68
CA ASN A 74 1.07 3.70 -2.08
C ASN A 74 1.50 4.87 -1.18
N GLY A 75 0.61 5.83 -0.91
CA GLY A 75 0.88 6.97 -0.04
C GLY A 75 0.04 6.95 1.23
N ILE A 76 0.61 7.41 2.34
CA ILE A 76 -0.10 7.63 3.61
C ILE A 76 0.42 8.91 4.29
N SER A 77 -0.45 9.65 4.96
CA SER A 77 -0.06 10.87 5.69
C SER A 77 0.35 10.54 7.12
N LEU A 78 1.56 10.95 7.50
CA LEU A 78 2.13 10.73 8.83
C LEU A 78 2.63 12.04 9.44
N CYS A 79 2.45 12.25 10.74
CA CYS A 79 3.10 13.35 11.47
C CYS A 79 4.60 13.04 11.68
N GLY A 80 5.37 14.06 12.07
CA GLY A 80 6.83 13.94 12.28
C GLY A 80 7.27 12.74 13.16
N PRO A 81 6.64 12.52 14.34
CA PRO A 81 6.94 11.36 15.19
C PRO A 81 6.67 10.01 14.50
N CYS A 82 5.45 9.77 14.03
CA CYS A 82 5.08 8.52 13.36
C CYS A 82 5.92 8.28 12.09
N HIS A 83 6.23 9.35 11.35
CA HIS A 83 7.06 9.26 10.17
C HIS A 83 8.50 8.83 10.51
N SER A 84 9.07 9.41 11.57
CA SER A 84 10.40 9.04 12.06
C SER A 84 10.44 7.60 12.57
N GLU A 85 9.39 7.15 13.25
CA GLU A 85 9.29 5.79 13.78
C GLU A 85 9.32 4.73 12.68
N VAL A 86 8.58 4.95 11.58
CA VAL A 86 8.62 4.08 10.40
C VAL A 86 10.04 3.99 9.82
N HIS A 87 10.83 5.07 9.90
CA HIS A 87 12.23 5.10 9.47
C HIS A 87 13.25 4.73 10.55
N SER A 88 12.82 4.41 11.78
CA SER A 88 13.73 4.03 12.89
C SER A 88 14.57 2.80 12.52
N GLY A 89 15.82 2.73 12.96
CA GLY A 89 16.72 1.62 12.62
C GLY A 89 17.35 1.69 11.22
N PHE A 90 16.57 1.99 10.17
CA PHE A 90 17.11 2.14 8.80
C PHE A 90 16.38 3.19 7.96
N ASN A 91 17.14 4.23 7.59
CA ASN A 91 16.68 5.36 6.77
C ASN A 91 17.48 5.54 5.46
N GLY A 92 18.26 4.53 5.08
CA GLY A 92 19.13 4.55 3.90
C GLY A 92 18.47 3.99 2.65
N ARG A 93 19.28 3.91 1.57
CA ARG A 93 18.98 3.06 0.41
C ARG A 93 19.54 1.66 0.69
N PRO A 94 18.73 0.59 0.62
CA PRO A 94 19.24 -0.76 0.84
C PRO A 94 20.21 -1.16 -0.27
N ASP A 95 21.17 -1.99 0.11
CA ASP A 95 22.07 -2.69 -0.78
C ASP A 95 21.30 -3.81 -1.49
N MET A 96 21.10 -3.63 -2.79
CA MET A 96 20.30 -4.56 -3.60
C MET A 96 21.00 -5.91 -3.85
N PHE A 97 22.27 -6.07 -3.44
CA PHE A 97 22.99 -7.34 -3.49
C PHE A 97 22.80 -8.20 -2.23
N GLN A 98 22.17 -7.65 -1.18
CA GLN A 98 21.87 -8.39 0.05
C GLN A 98 20.47 -9.02 -0.01
N PRO A 99 20.21 -10.07 0.79
CA PRO A 99 18.87 -10.59 0.95
C PRO A 99 17.87 -9.49 1.34
N MET A 100 16.60 -9.66 0.93
CA MET A 100 15.53 -8.72 1.25
C MET A 100 15.48 -8.46 2.76
N ASP A 101 15.47 -7.18 3.14
CA ASP A 101 15.44 -6.71 4.53
C ASP A 101 16.68 -7.06 5.38
N ALA A 102 17.79 -7.55 4.81
CA ALA A 102 19.02 -7.84 5.56
C ALA A 102 19.56 -6.63 6.34
N GLN A 103 19.25 -5.42 5.87
CA GLN A 103 19.64 -4.15 6.50
C GLN A 103 18.49 -3.50 7.29
N GLY A 104 17.37 -4.19 7.48
CA GLY A 104 16.14 -3.64 8.06
C GLY A 104 15.50 -2.56 7.17
N GLY A 105 15.76 -2.64 5.87
CA GLY A 105 15.40 -1.61 4.90
C GLY A 105 13.98 -1.69 4.36
N GLU A 106 13.35 -2.86 4.33
CA GLU A 106 12.01 -3.02 3.77
C GLU A 106 10.92 -3.05 4.85
N LYS A 107 11.24 -3.52 6.07
CA LYS A 107 10.33 -3.50 7.24
C LYS A 107 8.92 -3.95 6.86
N ILE A 108 8.84 -5.15 6.29
CA ILE A 108 7.61 -5.68 5.67
C ILE A 108 6.42 -5.63 6.64
N GLU A 109 6.64 -5.89 7.93
CA GLU A 109 5.58 -5.80 8.94
C GLU A 109 5.03 -4.37 9.11
N ILE A 110 5.90 -3.36 9.08
CA ILE A 110 5.47 -1.96 9.14
C ILE A 110 4.71 -1.60 7.86
N MET A 111 5.19 -2.02 6.69
CA MET A 111 4.48 -1.82 5.42
C MET A 111 3.08 -2.46 5.45
N ALA A 112 2.97 -3.69 5.95
CA ALA A 112 1.70 -4.40 6.10
C ALA A 112 0.75 -3.67 7.06
N GLY A 113 1.27 -3.17 8.18
CA GLY A 113 0.54 -2.33 9.14
C GLY A 113 -0.01 -1.07 8.49
N LEU A 114 0.84 -0.30 7.79
CA LEU A 114 0.44 0.94 7.13
C LEU A 114 -0.64 0.76 6.05
N TYR A 115 -0.63 -0.35 5.29
CA TYR A 115 -1.74 -0.66 4.38
C TYR A 115 -3.04 -0.93 5.14
N GLY A 116 -2.96 -1.62 6.29
CA GLY A 116 -4.09 -1.84 7.19
C GLY A 116 -4.64 -0.53 7.76
N ASP A 117 -3.77 0.32 8.29
CA ASP A 117 -4.14 1.62 8.85
C ASP A 117 -4.79 2.53 7.80
N LEU A 118 -4.24 2.53 6.58
CA LEU A 118 -4.80 3.30 5.46
C LEU A 118 -6.19 2.79 5.07
N LEU A 119 -6.38 1.47 5.01
CA LEU A 119 -7.67 0.87 4.69
C LEU A 119 -8.71 1.19 5.77
N GLU A 120 -8.35 1.01 7.03
CA GLU A 120 -9.25 1.31 8.16
C GLU A 120 -9.64 2.79 8.16
N HIS A 121 -8.69 3.69 7.93
CA HIS A 121 -8.95 5.10 7.78
C HIS A 121 -9.89 5.41 6.61
N ALA A 122 -9.67 4.80 5.44
CA ALA A 122 -10.54 4.98 4.28
C ALA A 122 -11.98 4.51 4.55
N LEU A 123 -12.14 3.37 5.21
CA LEU A 123 -13.43 2.80 5.59
C LEU A 123 -14.15 3.69 6.62
N ARG A 124 -13.46 4.14 7.68
CA ARG A 124 -14.01 5.03 8.72
C ARG A 124 -14.58 6.33 8.14
N HIS A 125 -13.97 6.85 7.09
CA HIS A 125 -14.40 8.10 6.46
C HIS A 125 -15.36 7.91 5.27
N GLY A 126 -15.64 6.67 4.89
CA GLY A 126 -16.47 6.33 3.73
C GLY A 126 -15.85 6.76 2.40
N GLN A 127 -14.53 6.62 2.24
CA GLN A 127 -13.75 7.21 1.14
C GLN A 127 -13.05 6.19 0.24
N LEU A 128 -13.50 4.93 0.17
CA LEU A 128 -12.79 3.89 -0.61
C LEU A 128 -13.05 4.00 -2.13
N TYR A 129 -12.72 5.15 -2.71
CA TYR A 129 -12.76 5.41 -4.15
C TYR A 129 -11.50 4.83 -4.81
N GLU A 130 -11.69 4.02 -5.84
CA GLU A 130 -10.60 3.30 -6.51
C GLU A 130 -9.49 4.23 -7.01
N GLU A 131 -9.83 5.40 -7.54
CA GLU A 131 -8.85 6.37 -8.03
C GLU A 131 -7.99 6.99 -6.92
N PHE A 132 -8.52 7.10 -5.70
CA PHE A 132 -7.84 7.75 -4.57
C PHE A 132 -6.93 6.79 -3.78
N TYR A 133 -7.10 5.49 -4.02
CA TYR A 133 -6.33 4.42 -3.39
C TYR A 133 -5.82 3.41 -4.42
N TYR A 134 -5.54 3.91 -5.63
CA TYR A 134 -5.16 3.10 -6.78
C TYR A 134 -3.79 2.46 -6.58
N LEU A 135 -3.71 1.17 -6.88
CA LEU A 135 -2.49 0.39 -7.04
C LEU A 135 -2.63 -0.42 -8.33
N SER A 136 -1.67 -0.34 -9.25
CA SER A 136 -1.79 -1.03 -10.54
C SER A 136 -1.77 -2.56 -10.39
N GLU A 137 -2.29 -3.26 -11.41
CA GLU A 137 -2.14 -4.72 -11.50
C GLU A 137 -0.68 -5.16 -11.42
N LYS A 138 0.25 -4.37 -11.98
CA LYS A 138 1.68 -4.65 -11.89
C LYS A 138 2.16 -4.62 -10.45
N THR A 139 1.74 -3.61 -9.67
CA THR A 139 2.07 -3.49 -8.25
C THR A 139 1.49 -4.66 -7.45
N LEU A 140 0.20 -4.95 -7.63
CA LEU A 140 -0.44 -6.07 -6.92
C LEU A 140 0.16 -7.43 -7.30
N ALA A 141 0.55 -7.62 -8.56
CA ALA A 141 1.23 -8.84 -9.01
C ALA A 141 2.61 -9.02 -8.35
N VAL A 142 3.35 -7.93 -8.11
CA VAL A 142 4.60 -7.98 -7.33
C VAL A 142 4.31 -8.39 -5.90
N PHE A 143 3.32 -7.76 -5.24
CA PHE A 143 2.96 -8.09 -3.86
C PHE A 143 2.56 -9.57 -3.72
N LYS A 144 1.74 -10.08 -4.64
CA LYS A 144 1.35 -11.50 -4.71
C LYS A 144 2.56 -12.42 -4.75
N ARG A 145 3.49 -12.20 -5.69
CA ARG A 145 4.68 -13.04 -5.83
C ARG A 145 5.55 -13.05 -4.57
N LEU A 146 5.72 -11.89 -3.93
CA LEU A 146 6.51 -11.77 -2.70
C LEU A 146 5.91 -12.57 -1.54
N GLN A 147 4.59 -12.70 -1.51
CA GLN A 147 3.87 -13.48 -0.50
C GLN A 147 3.61 -14.93 -0.94
N GLY A 148 4.15 -15.34 -2.09
CA GLY A 148 4.05 -16.70 -2.61
C GLY A 148 2.76 -17.02 -3.37
N PHE A 149 1.95 -16.02 -3.71
CA PHE A 149 0.78 -16.18 -4.58
C PHE A 149 1.16 -16.15 -6.05
N GLU A 150 0.37 -16.86 -6.86
CA GLU A 150 0.40 -16.71 -8.31
C GLU A 150 0.03 -15.30 -8.72
N ALA A 151 0.81 -14.68 -9.61
CA ALA A 151 0.58 -13.31 -10.05
C ALA A 151 -0.82 -13.12 -10.70
N ALA A 152 -1.30 -14.17 -11.39
CA ALA A 152 -2.60 -14.22 -12.06
C ALA A 152 -3.78 -14.55 -11.12
N SER A 153 -3.54 -14.88 -9.85
CA SER A 153 -4.61 -15.14 -8.89
C SER A 153 -5.48 -13.90 -8.67
N THR A 154 -6.79 -14.07 -8.55
CA THR A 154 -7.71 -12.95 -8.33
C THR A 154 -8.07 -12.85 -6.85
N ILE A 155 -7.81 -11.70 -6.24
CA ILE A 155 -8.26 -11.35 -4.89
C ILE A 155 -9.42 -10.37 -5.04
N GLN A 156 -10.56 -10.67 -4.41
CA GLN A 156 -11.75 -9.84 -4.51
C GLN A 156 -11.60 -8.54 -3.70
N GLY A 157 -12.29 -7.49 -4.15
CA GLY A 157 -12.40 -6.20 -3.46
C GLY A 157 -11.55 -5.08 -4.07
N PRO A 158 -11.67 -3.86 -3.51
CA PRO A 158 -10.90 -2.69 -3.91
C PRO A 158 -9.39 -2.91 -3.84
N ARG A 159 -8.63 -2.18 -4.67
CA ARG A 159 -7.17 -2.38 -4.82
C ARG A 159 -6.39 -2.26 -3.51
N LEU A 160 -6.74 -1.30 -2.68
CA LEU A 160 -6.15 -1.14 -1.35
C LEU A 160 -6.47 -2.33 -0.42
N GLN A 161 -7.71 -2.82 -0.47
CA GLN A 161 -8.12 -3.99 0.30
C GLN A 161 -7.32 -5.23 -0.16
N GLN A 162 -7.12 -5.41 -1.46
CA GLN A 162 -6.28 -6.49 -1.97
C GLN A 162 -4.85 -6.39 -1.45
N ALA A 163 -4.23 -5.20 -1.46
CA ALA A 163 -2.89 -5.01 -0.91
C ALA A 163 -2.83 -5.35 0.59
N CYS A 164 -3.81 -4.90 1.37
CA CYS A 164 -3.95 -5.24 2.79
C CYS A 164 -4.03 -6.76 2.99
N ILE A 165 -4.88 -7.45 2.22
CA ILE A 165 -5.05 -8.91 2.29
C ILE A 165 -3.74 -9.65 1.96
N ILE A 166 -3.03 -9.19 0.92
CA ILE A 166 -1.76 -9.81 0.51
C ILE A 166 -0.74 -9.70 1.63
N TRP A 167 -0.59 -8.53 2.25
CA TRP A 167 0.47 -8.25 3.22
C TRP A 167 0.15 -8.64 4.66
N GLN A 168 -1.12 -8.68 5.08
CA GLN A 168 -1.53 -9.05 6.45
C GLN A 168 -1.63 -10.57 6.69
N GLN A 169 -0.92 -11.37 5.91
CA GLN A 169 -0.82 -12.80 6.11
C GLN A 169 0.63 -13.24 6.05
N SER A 170 0.93 -14.36 6.71
CA SER A 170 2.24 -14.99 6.56
C SER A 170 2.43 -15.46 5.10
N PRO A 171 3.67 -15.41 4.57
CA PRO A 171 3.98 -15.94 3.25
C PRO A 171 3.45 -17.36 3.07
N LEU A 172 2.90 -17.64 1.87
CA LEU A 172 2.13 -18.85 1.59
C LEU A 172 2.87 -20.13 1.94
N GLN A 173 4.17 -20.19 1.66
CA GLN A 173 5.03 -21.34 1.91
C GLN A 173 5.19 -21.62 3.40
N ILE A 174 5.48 -20.58 4.19
CA ILE A 174 5.63 -20.69 5.66
C ILE A 174 4.29 -21.12 6.27
N ARG A 175 3.22 -20.47 5.86
CA ARG A 175 1.85 -20.79 6.31
C ARG A 175 1.49 -22.24 6.01
N ASN A 176 1.72 -22.70 4.79
CA ASN A 176 1.42 -24.08 4.39
C ASN A 176 2.32 -25.09 5.13
N ALA A 177 3.60 -24.78 5.37
CA ALA A 177 4.47 -25.63 6.16
C ALA A 177 3.96 -25.79 7.61
N ILE A 178 3.49 -24.71 8.24
CA ILE A 178 2.89 -24.75 9.59
C ILE A 178 1.59 -25.55 9.58
N LEU A 179 0.70 -25.33 8.60
CA LEU A 179 -0.55 -26.08 8.46
C LEU A 179 -0.27 -27.59 8.35
N GLU A 180 0.65 -27.98 7.47
CA GLU A 180 1.02 -29.38 7.26
C GLU A 180 1.64 -30.02 8.50
N ALA A 181 2.55 -29.30 9.17
CA ALA A 181 3.17 -29.77 10.42
C ALA A 181 2.15 -30.03 11.53
N ASN A 182 0.97 -29.41 11.46
CA ASN A 182 -0.13 -29.58 12.41
C ASN A 182 -1.30 -30.42 11.85
N GLY A 183 -1.08 -31.15 10.75
CA GLY A 183 -2.08 -32.06 10.17
C GLY A 183 -3.21 -31.39 9.38
N PHE A 184 -3.10 -30.09 9.09
CA PHE A 184 -4.04 -29.37 8.22
C PHE A 184 -3.64 -29.47 6.76
N LYS A 185 -4.63 -29.41 5.86
CA LYS A 185 -4.40 -29.35 4.41
C LYS A 185 -3.83 -27.98 4.00
N ARG A 186 -2.96 -27.97 2.99
CA ARG A 186 -2.52 -26.75 2.30
C ARG A 186 -3.73 -25.96 1.80
N ARG A 187 -3.60 -24.64 1.80
CA ARG A 187 -4.59 -23.73 1.21
C ARG A 187 -3.88 -22.76 0.28
N SER A 188 -4.45 -22.49 -0.89
CA SER A 188 -4.00 -21.44 -1.81
C SER A 188 -4.64 -20.08 -1.52
N GLU A 189 -5.75 -20.06 -0.78
CA GLU A 189 -6.52 -18.85 -0.49
C GLU A 189 -5.98 -18.12 0.76
N PRO A 190 -6.12 -16.79 0.87
CA PRO A 190 -5.86 -16.03 2.09
C PRO A 190 -6.69 -16.53 3.28
N LEU A 191 -6.12 -16.47 4.48
CA LEU A 191 -6.81 -16.89 5.71
C LEU A 191 -7.71 -15.81 6.33
N LEU A 192 -7.70 -14.58 5.80
CA LEU A 192 -8.49 -13.48 6.34
C LEU A 192 -10.00 -13.74 6.12
N PRO A 193 -10.85 -13.56 7.16
CA PRO A 193 -12.28 -13.81 7.06
C PRO A 193 -12.93 -13.00 5.93
N GLY A 194 -13.81 -13.64 5.16
CA GLY A 194 -14.59 -12.96 4.10
C GLY A 194 -13.85 -12.73 2.78
N VAL A 195 -12.64 -13.27 2.62
CA VAL A 195 -11.87 -13.18 1.37
C VAL A 195 -12.06 -14.43 0.52
N THR A 196 -12.45 -14.28 -0.75
CA THR A 196 -12.46 -15.37 -1.74
C THR A 196 -11.35 -15.13 -2.76
N VAL A 197 -10.52 -16.14 -3.02
CA VAL A 197 -9.55 -16.12 -4.12
C VAL A 197 -9.99 -17.10 -5.20
N ARG A 198 -10.08 -16.61 -6.43
CA ARG A 198 -10.36 -17.45 -7.60
C ARG A 198 -9.07 -17.64 -8.38
N ASN A 199 -8.69 -18.89 -8.57
CA ASN A 199 -7.66 -19.27 -9.53
C ASN A 199 -8.30 -19.29 -10.91
N HIS A 200 -7.64 -18.70 -11.92
CA HIS A 200 -8.05 -18.91 -13.30
C HIS A 200 -7.82 -20.38 -13.64
N VAL A 201 -8.91 -21.12 -13.83
CA VAL A 201 -8.87 -22.41 -14.51
C VAL A 201 -8.89 -22.07 -16.00
N GLU A 202 -7.79 -22.37 -16.70
CA GLU A 202 -7.78 -22.33 -18.16
C GLU A 202 -8.84 -23.33 -18.67
N LEU A 203 -9.74 -22.84 -19.53
CA LEU A 203 -10.64 -23.67 -20.35
C LEU A 203 -9.96 -23.98 -21.68
#